data_AF-A0A395NU97-F1
#
_entry.id   AF-A0A395NU97-F1
#
_cell.length_a   1.000
_cell.length_b   1.000
_cell.length_c   1.000
_cell.angle_alpha   90.00
_cell.angle_beta   90.00
_cell.angle_gamma   90.00
#
_symmetry.space_group_name_H-M   'P 1'
#
loop_
_entity.id
_entity.type
_entity.pdbx_description
1 polymer ?
#
loop_
_entity_poly.entity_id
_entity_poly.type
_entity_poly.pdbx_seq_one_letter_code
_entity_poly.pdbx_strand_id
1 'polypeptide(L)'
;MTPPCRSFPASELPLRIQQDASGRRRKLDDAGAVSRKVDLSACELFQMLQYKCEVQRPLSRDSPIRCFAVDRLFRRCKDKKGSFTVETTAWERERARGESGFEGTNPKEPPKPHQWSSNWHDPDEASP
;
A
#
# COMPACT_ATOMS: atom_id res chain seq x y z
N MET A 1 21.27 3.01 -3.19
CA MET A 1 20.48 3.53 -2.05
C MET A 1 19.03 3.65 -2.50
N THR A 2 18.06 3.18 -1.70
CA THR A 2 16.64 3.30 -2.04
C THR A 2 16.20 4.75 -1.89
N PRO A 3 15.61 5.38 -2.92
CA PRO A 3 15.17 6.77 -2.84
C PRO A 3 14.04 6.93 -1.80
N PRO A 4 13.92 8.11 -1.15
CA PRO A 4 12.84 8.37 -0.20
C PRO A 4 11.47 8.26 -0.91
N CYS A 5 10.67 7.30 -0.47
CA CYS A 5 9.30 7.11 -0.95
C CYS A 5 8.37 8.07 -0.21
N ARG A 6 7.71 8.97 -0.94
CA ARG A 6 6.63 9.80 -0.37
C ARG A 6 5.41 8.92 -0.13
N SER A 7 4.81 9.01 1.05
CA SER A 7 3.50 8.39 1.32
C SER A 7 2.42 9.04 0.46
N PHE A 8 1.41 8.27 0.10
CA PHE A 8 0.22 8.71 -0.64
C PHE A 8 -0.93 7.75 -0.28
N PRO A 9 -2.21 8.18 -0.42
CA PRO A 9 -3.35 7.33 -0.11
C PRO A 9 -3.46 6.15 -1.10
N ALA A 10 -3.95 5.00 -0.65
CA ALA A 10 -4.03 3.79 -1.47
C ALA A 10 -4.92 3.97 -2.73
N SER A 11 -5.92 4.85 -2.66
CA SER A 11 -6.77 5.22 -3.79
C SER A 11 -5.99 5.84 -4.97
N GLU A 12 -4.85 6.50 -4.71
CA GLU A 12 -3.99 7.09 -5.74
C GLU A 12 -3.03 6.06 -6.37
N LEU A 13 -2.99 4.83 -5.88
CA LEU A 13 -2.06 3.80 -6.34
C LEU A 13 -2.13 3.56 -7.86
N PRO A 14 -3.32 3.42 -8.51
CA PRO A 14 -3.40 3.22 -9.95
C PRO A 14 -2.81 4.36 -10.78
N LEU A 15 -2.80 5.58 -10.22
CA LEU A 15 -2.19 6.76 -10.84
C LEU A 15 -0.67 6.79 -10.61
N ARG A 16 -0.23 6.55 -9.38
CA ARG A 16 1.19 6.66 -8.98
C ARG A 16 2.08 5.64 -9.67
N ILE A 17 1.60 4.42 -9.89
CA ILE A 17 2.39 3.38 -10.58
C ILE A 17 2.72 3.73 -12.03
N GLN A 18 1.99 4.67 -12.65
CA GLN A 18 2.24 5.07 -14.03
C GLN A 18 3.56 5.85 -14.14
N GLN A 19 4.17 6.24 -13.02
CA GLN A 19 5.44 6.93 -12.95
C GLN A 19 6.53 6.02 -12.38
N ASP A 20 7.76 6.18 -12.86
CA ASP A 20 8.94 5.55 -12.31
C ASP A 20 9.45 6.28 -11.05
N ALA A 21 10.49 5.75 -10.42
CA ALA A 21 11.06 6.36 -9.20
C ALA A 21 11.59 7.80 -9.42
N SER A 22 11.79 8.22 -10.68
CA SER A 22 12.18 9.59 -11.04
C SER A 22 10.98 10.51 -11.34
N GLY A 23 9.75 10.01 -11.18
CA GLY A 23 8.52 10.73 -11.52
C GLY A 23 8.20 10.75 -13.02
N ARG A 24 9.00 10.07 -13.85
CA ARG A 24 8.77 10.02 -15.30
C ARG A 24 7.74 8.96 -15.63
N ARG A 25 6.87 9.24 -16.60
CA ARG A 25 5.87 8.27 -17.05
C ARG A 25 6.54 7.00 -17.58
N ARG A 26 6.10 5.83 -17.08
CA ARG A 26 6.53 4.52 -17.54
C ARG A 26 6.04 4.30 -18.98
N LYS A 27 6.90 3.66 -19.78
CA LYS A 27 6.58 3.23 -21.14
C LYS A 27 6.33 1.74 -21.10
N LEU A 28 5.28 1.26 -21.76
CA LEU A 28 5.03 -0.16 -21.93
C LEU A 28 5.64 -0.62 -23.25
N ASP A 29 6.13 -1.86 -23.28
CA ASP A 29 6.58 -2.52 -24.49
C ASP A 29 5.36 -3.03 -25.25
N ASP A 30 4.78 -2.16 -26.06
CA ASP A 30 4.00 -2.63 -27.20
C ASP A 30 4.41 -1.83 -28.43
N ALA A 31 4.84 -2.56 -29.45
CA ALA A 31 5.37 -2.04 -30.69
C ALA A 31 4.25 -1.29 -31.42
N GLY A 32 4.31 0.05 -31.43
CA GLY A 32 3.39 0.89 -32.19
C GLY A 32 2.34 1.61 -31.33
N ALA A 33 2.68 2.82 -30.91
CA ALA A 33 1.79 3.97 -30.93
C ALA A 33 0.40 3.89 -30.24
N VAL A 34 0.30 3.42 -28.99
CA VAL A 34 -0.59 4.01 -27.97
C VAL A 34 0.04 3.73 -26.61
N SER A 35 0.34 4.75 -25.81
CA SER A 35 0.83 4.57 -24.44
C SER A 35 -0.25 3.90 -23.57
N ARG A 36 -0.33 2.56 -23.59
CA ARG A 36 -1.20 1.84 -22.67
C ARG A 36 -0.77 2.16 -21.23
N LYS A 37 -1.74 2.35 -20.35
CA LYS A 37 -1.49 2.52 -18.91
C LYS A 37 -1.21 1.15 -18.31
N VAL A 38 -0.40 1.10 -17.26
CA VAL A 38 -0.24 -0.13 -16.47
C VAL A 38 -1.61 -0.43 -15.84
N ASP A 39 -2.17 -1.59 -16.15
CA ASP A 39 -3.34 -2.09 -15.43
C ASP A 39 -2.87 -2.94 -14.25
N LEU A 40 -3.22 -2.52 -13.02
CA LEU A 40 -2.89 -3.27 -11.81
C LEU A 40 -3.58 -4.62 -11.80
N SER A 41 -4.87 -4.70 -12.18
CA SER A 41 -5.64 -5.94 -12.09
C SER A 41 -5.07 -7.07 -12.95
N ALA A 42 -4.43 -6.72 -14.08
CA ALA A 42 -3.77 -7.67 -14.96
C ALA A 42 -2.38 -8.14 -14.49
N CYS A 43 -1.77 -7.47 -13.50
CA CYS A 43 -0.46 -7.87 -12.97
C CYS A 43 -0.57 -9.07 -12.02
N GLU A 44 0.48 -9.90 -11.99
CA GLU A 44 0.59 -11.06 -11.10
C GLU A 44 0.52 -10.63 -9.63
N LEU A 45 -0.36 -11.27 -8.86
CA LEU A 45 -0.54 -11.03 -7.43
C LEU A 45 0.27 -12.04 -6.60
N PHE A 46 1.08 -11.53 -5.68
CA PHE A 46 1.88 -12.29 -4.73
C PHE A 46 1.46 -11.95 -3.30
N GLN A 47 1.55 -12.94 -2.42
CA GLN A 47 1.32 -12.78 -0.98
C GLN A 47 2.60 -13.12 -0.23
N MET A 48 2.88 -12.32 0.80
CA MET A 48 3.96 -12.56 1.76
C MET A 48 3.40 -12.43 3.17
N LEU A 49 3.59 -13.47 3.97
CA LEU A 49 3.29 -13.43 5.39
C LEU A 49 4.43 -12.72 6.13
N GLN A 50 4.11 -11.65 6.84
CA GLN A 50 5.01 -10.96 7.76
C GLN A 50 4.47 -11.03 9.19
N TYR A 51 5.29 -10.71 10.17
CA TYR A 51 4.86 -10.61 11.56
C TYR A 51 5.11 -9.20 12.08
N LYS A 52 4.07 -8.58 12.65
CA LYS A 52 4.18 -7.33 13.41
C LYS A 52 4.28 -7.68 14.88
N CYS A 53 5.42 -7.38 15.50
CA CYS A 53 5.65 -7.62 16.91
C CYS A 53 5.58 -6.32 17.71
N GLU A 54 4.82 -6.35 18.80
CA GLU A 54 4.63 -5.23 19.70
C GLU A 54 5.00 -5.63 21.14
N VAL A 55 5.80 -4.78 21.79
CA VAL A 55 6.14 -4.92 23.21
C VAL A 55 4.96 -4.39 24.02
N GLN A 56 4.30 -5.25 24.79
CA GLN A 56 3.05 -4.90 25.47
C GLN A 56 3.23 -3.82 26.56
N ARG A 57 4.39 -3.82 27.23
CA ARG A 57 4.75 -2.88 28.31
C ARG A 57 6.18 -2.37 28.08
N PRO A 58 6.39 -1.40 27.19
CA PRO A 58 7.74 -0.97 26.78
C PRO A 58 8.65 -0.52 27.92
N LEU A 59 8.08 -0.04 29.03
CA LEU A 59 8.81 0.44 30.21
C LEU A 59 9.20 -0.67 31.20
N SER A 60 8.68 -1.88 31.02
CA SER A 60 8.96 -3.03 31.89
C SER A 60 10.02 -3.92 31.25
N ARG A 61 11.09 -4.23 31.99
CA ARG A 61 12.22 -5.06 31.52
C ARG A 61 11.78 -6.44 31.03
N ASP A 62 10.83 -7.07 31.71
CA ASP A 62 10.32 -8.41 31.38
C ASP A 62 8.97 -8.37 30.65
N SER A 63 8.76 -7.35 29.81
CA SER A 63 7.52 -7.25 29.05
C SER A 63 7.41 -8.36 28.01
N PRO A 64 6.24 -9.03 27.90
CA PRO A 64 5.99 -9.96 26.82
C PRO A 64 5.94 -9.21 25.47
N ILE A 65 6.44 -9.89 24.44
CA ILE A 65 6.32 -9.49 23.03
C ILE A 65 5.16 -10.28 22.43
N ARG A 66 4.22 -9.59 21.79
CA ARG A 66 3.15 -10.24 21.03
C ARG A 66 3.37 -9.98 19.55
N CYS A 67 3.38 -11.05 18.76
CA CYS A 67 3.52 -10.99 17.32
C CYS A 67 2.22 -11.40 16.64
N PHE A 68 1.80 -10.60 15.66
CA PHE A 68 0.58 -10.82 14.88
C PHE A 68 0.96 -11.06 13.43
N ALA A 69 0.34 -12.06 12.81
CA ALA A 69 0.45 -12.32 11.39
C ALA A 69 -0.11 -11.15 10.57
N VAL A 70 0.64 -10.70 9.57
CA VAL A 70 0.27 -9.62 8.66
C VAL A 70 0.53 -10.08 7.23
N ASP A 71 -0.54 -10.32 6.48
CA ASP A 71 -0.44 -10.58 5.05
C ASP A 71 -0.18 -9.28 4.28
N ARG A 72 0.94 -9.28 3.55
CA ARG A 72 1.32 -8.24 2.61
C ARG A 72 1.09 -8.73 1.18
N LEU A 73 0.39 -7.94 0.40
CA LEU A 73 0.04 -8.26 -0.99
C LEU A 73 0.86 -7.39 -1.94
N PHE A 74 1.42 -7.99 -2.97
CA PHE A 74 2.28 -7.33 -3.95
C PHE A 74 1.83 -7.65 -5.36
N ARG A 75 1.84 -6.65 -6.24
CA ARG A 75 1.68 -6.89 -7.68
C ARG A 75 2.99 -6.71 -8.41
N ARG A 76 3.33 -7.69 -9.26
CA ARG A 76 4.48 -7.62 -10.16
C ARG A 76 4.02 -7.25 -11.55
N CYS A 77 4.36 -6.04 -11.97
CA CYS A 77 4.02 -5.48 -13.27
C CYS A 77 5.25 -5.42 -14.17
N LYS A 78 5.04 -5.22 -15.47
CA LYS A 78 6.10 -5.07 -16.46
C LYS A 78 6.00 -3.71 -17.14
N ASP A 79 7.15 -3.07 -17.36
CA ASP A 79 7.34 -1.90 -18.21
C ASP A 79 8.53 -2.13 -19.15
N LYS A 80 8.83 -1.13 -19.99
CA LYS A 80 9.93 -1.19 -20.96
C LYS A 80 11.33 -1.38 -20.36
N LYS A 81 11.51 -1.00 -19.09
CA LYS A 81 12.80 -1.13 -18.38
C LYS A 81 12.89 -2.49 -17.66
N GLY A 82 11.80 -3.25 -17.55
CA GLY A 82 11.74 -4.57 -16.95
C GLY A 82 10.53 -4.78 -16.05
N SER A 83 10.63 -5.71 -15.11
CA SER A 83 9.59 -5.94 -14.10
C SER A 83 9.79 -5.05 -12.88
N PHE A 84 8.69 -4.58 -12.29
CA PHE A 84 8.69 -3.87 -11.02
C PHE A 84 7.60 -4.41 -10.11
N THR A 85 7.83 -4.32 -8.79
CA THR A 85 6.91 -4.82 -7.77
C THR A 85 6.36 -3.64 -6.97
N VAL A 86 5.07 -3.69 -6.66
CA VAL A 86 4.35 -2.66 -5.91
C VAL A 86 3.61 -3.33 -4.76
N GLU A 87 3.75 -2.82 -3.54
CA GLU A 87 2.88 -3.24 -2.44
C GLU A 87 1.46 -2.71 -2.66
N THR A 88 0.50 -3.60 -2.60
CA THR A 88 -0.92 -3.35 -2.92
C THR A 88 -1.85 -3.73 -1.78
N THR A 89 -1.32 -4.07 -0.59
CA THR A 89 -2.09 -4.53 0.57
C THR A 89 -3.32 -3.68 0.87
N ALA A 90 -3.16 -2.36 0.95
CA ALA A 90 -4.28 -1.46 1.23
C ALA A 90 -5.28 -1.37 0.05
N TRP A 91 -4.76 -1.35 -1.18
CA TRP A 91 -5.56 -1.28 -2.40
C TRP A 91 -6.44 -2.53 -2.60
N GLU A 92 -5.91 -3.72 -2.36
CA GLU A 92 -6.67 -4.97 -2.44
C GLU A 92 -7.75 -5.05 -1.35
N ARG A 93 -7.44 -4.57 -0.13
CA ARG A 93 -8.40 -4.52 0.98
C ARG A 93 -9.57 -3.57 0.69
N GLU A 94 -9.30 -2.40 0.11
CA GLU A 94 -10.35 -1.45 -0.29
C GLU A 94 -11.29 -2.05 -1.35
N ARG A 95 -10.74 -2.78 -2.33
CA ARG A 95 -11.54 -3.47 -3.36
C ARG A 95 -12.43 -4.57 -2.78
N ALA A 96 -11.89 -5.39 -1.88
CA ALA A 96 -12.66 -6.42 -1.20
C ALA A 96 -13.82 -5.84 -0.37
N ARG A 97 -13.64 -4.64 0.21
CA ARG A 97 -14.72 -3.91 0.91
C ARG A 97 -15.75 -3.32 -0.06
N GLY A 98 -15.32 -2.76 -1.19
CA GLY A 98 -16.22 -2.19 -2.20
C GLY A 98 -17.13 -3.21 -2.87
N GLU A 99 -16.69 -4.47 -2.99
CA GLU A 99 -17.51 -5.57 -3.53
C GLU A 99 -18.57 -6.09 -2.52
N SER A 100 -18.48 -5.71 -1.24
CA SER A 100 -19.36 -6.19 -0.16
C SER A 100 -20.33 -5.13 0.39
N GLY A 101 -20.45 -3.95 -0.23
CA GLY A 101 -21.26 -2.86 0.32
C GLY A 101 -21.97 -1.99 -0.71
N PHE A 102 -23.15 -2.41 -1.15
CA PHE A 102 -24.21 -1.50 -1.60
C PHE A 102 -25.18 -1.28 -0.44
N GLU A 103 -24.81 -0.48 0.56
CA GLU A 103 -25.79 0.29 1.33
C GLU A 103 -25.10 1.51 1.95
N GLY A 104 -25.68 2.67 1.67
CA GLY A 104 -24.98 3.96 1.71
C GLY A 104 -24.74 4.56 3.08
N THR A 105 -23.73 5.42 3.17
CA THR A 105 -23.73 6.54 4.13
C THR A 105 -22.82 7.68 3.65
N ASN A 106 -23.25 8.91 3.98
CA ASN A 106 -22.80 10.23 3.50
C ASN A 106 -21.27 10.51 3.52
N PRO A 107 -20.76 11.38 2.61
CA PRO A 107 -19.35 11.74 2.53
C PRO A 107 -19.02 12.91 3.46
N LYS A 108 -18.38 12.64 4.61
CA LYS A 108 -17.79 13.73 5.41
C LYS A 108 -16.55 13.31 6.17
N GLU A 109 -15.50 12.94 5.44
CA GLU A 109 -14.09 13.27 5.76
C GLU A 109 -13.18 12.71 4.64
N PRO A 110 -12.15 13.46 4.20
CA PRO A 110 -11.15 12.88 3.31
C PRO A 110 -10.41 11.74 4.04
N PRO A 111 -10.23 10.57 3.41
CA PRO A 111 -9.57 9.44 4.07
C PRO A 111 -8.14 9.82 4.45
N LYS A 112 -7.83 9.79 5.74
CA LYS A 112 -6.47 10.00 6.24
C LYS A 112 -5.55 8.98 5.56
N PRO A 113 -4.40 9.41 4.99
CA PRO A 113 -3.51 8.50 4.29
C PRO A 113 -3.02 7.42 5.25
N HIS A 114 -3.16 6.16 4.84
CA HIS A 114 -2.62 5.03 5.58
C HIS A 114 -1.08 5.09 5.59
N GLN A 115 -0.53 5.69 6.64
CA GLN A 115 0.90 5.78 6.86
C GLN A 115 1.41 4.47 7.46
N TRP A 116 2.09 3.67 6.65
CA TRP A 116 2.60 2.34 7.03
C TRP A 116 3.85 2.36 7.93
N SER A 117 4.37 3.55 8.25
CA SER A 117 5.43 3.76 9.24
C SER A 117 4.95 4.80 10.24
N SER A 118 4.32 4.34 11.32
CA SER A 118 4.09 5.18 12.49
C SER A 118 5.45 5.69 12.97
N ASN A 119 5.56 7.02 12.94
CA ASN A 119 6.52 7.77 13.71
C ASN A 119 6.33 7.36 15.18
N TRP A 120 7.39 7.22 15.96
CA TRP A 120 7.32 6.72 17.35
C TRP A 120 6.60 7.66 18.34
N HIS A 121 6.03 8.76 17.86
CA HIS A 121 5.25 9.72 18.62
C HIS A 121 4.04 10.18 17.80
N ASP A 122 2.91 9.49 17.96
CA ASP A 122 1.59 10.12 17.84
C ASP A 122 0.87 9.83 19.17
N PRO A 123 0.69 10.83 20.05
CA PRO A 123 -0.29 10.76 21.12
C PRO A 123 -1.69 11.02 20.54
N ASP A 124 -2.70 10.56 21.27
CA ASP A 124 -4.16 10.62 21.02
C ASP A 124 -4.75 9.44 20.24
N GLU A 125 -5.75 8.70 20.72
CA GLU A 125 -6.77 9.07 21.71
C GLU A 125 -7.27 7.82 22.45
N ALA A 126 -7.00 7.74 23.75
CA ALA A 126 -7.70 6.86 24.66
C ALA A 126 -7.67 7.48 26.06
N SER A 127 -8.70 8.28 26.37
CA SER A 127 -9.44 8.27 27.65
C SER A 127 -10.38 9.49 27.78
N PRO A 128 -11.46 9.41 28.58
CA PRO A 128 -12.15 8.25 29.14
C PRO A 128 -13.49 7.95 28.44
#